data_AF-A0A127SFT7-F1
#
_entry.id   AF-A0A127SFT7-F1
#
_cell.length_a   1.000
_cell.length_b   1.000
_cell.length_c   1.000
_cell.angle_alpha   90.00
_cell.angle_beta   90.00
_cell.angle_gamma   90.00
#
_symmetry.space_group_name_H-M   'P 1'
#
loop_
_entity.id
_entity.type
_entity.pdbx_description
1 polymer ?
#
loop_
_entity_poly.entity_id
_entity_poly.type
_entity_poly.pdbx_seq_one_letter_code
_entity_poly.pdbx_strand_id
1 'polypeptide(L)' 'ESEWEFAARGGSKVDSAGFDRKIPYPQEQLAEYEWYAGPQSSHNKVKKIGLLKPNVLGLHDMLGNVAEMTASL' A
#
# COMPACT_ATOMS: atom_id res chain seq x y z
N GLU A 1 -12.86 -3.94 -6.80
CA GLU A 1 -11.52 -3.54 -7.27
C GLU A 1 -11.32 -2.02 -7.32
N SER A 2 -12.18 -1.25 -7.97
CA SER A 2 -11.98 0.20 -8.16
C SER A 2 -11.88 1.02 -6.87
N GLU A 3 -12.70 0.71 -5.86
CA GLU A 3 -12.63 1.40 -4.56
C GLU A 3 -11.29 1.15 -3.87
N TRP A 4 -10.78 -0.08 -3.98
CA TRP A 4 -9.50 -0.47 -3.39
C TRP A 4 -8.34 0.26 -4.07
N GLU A 5 -8.32 0.27 -5.41
CA GLU A 5 -7.28 0.98 -6.15
C GLU A 5 -7.31 2.49 -5.89
N PHE A 6 -8.51 3.08 -5.85
CA PHE A 6 -8.67 4.49 -5.52
C PHE A 6 -8.10 4.82 -4.14
N ALA A 7 -8.40 4.00 -3.14
CA ALA A 7 -7.87 4.15 -1.78
C ALA A 7 -6.35 3.93 -1.72
N ALA A 8 -5.82 2.87 -2.35
CA ALA A 8 -4.41 2.53 -2.34
C ALA A 8 -3.55 3.67 -2.92
N ARG A 9 -4.02 4.30 -4.00
CA ARG A 9 -3.33 5.41 -4.69
C ARG A 9 -3.47 6.78 -4.01
N GLY A 10 -4.19 6.86 -2.89
CA GLY A 10 -4.33 8.11 -2.12
C GLY A 10 -5.60 8.90 -2.38
N GLY A 11 -6.50 8.40 -3.24
CA GLY A 11 -7.83 8.93 -3.47
C GLY A 11 -7.86 10.44 -3.72
N SER A 12 -8.80 11.14 -3.07
CA SER A 12 -8.95 12.60 -3.22
C SER A 12 -7.87 13.44 -2.51
N LYS A 13 -6.88 12.83 -1.86
CA LYS A 13 -5.75 13.56 -1.24
C LYS A 13 -4.58 13.78 -2.21
N VAL A 14 -4.63 13.19 -3.41
CA VAL A 14 -3.65 13.39 -4.47
C VAL A 14 -4.30 14.07 -5.69
N ASP A 15 -3.47 14.75 -6.49
CA ASP A 15 -3.89 15.25 -7.80
C ASP A 15 -3.85 14.12 -8.85
N SER A 16 -4.24 14.43 -10.09
CA SER A 16 -4.25 13.44 -11.19
C SER A 16 -2.85 12.86 -11.45
N ALA A 17 -1.83 13.71 -11.44
CA ALA A 17 -0.44 13.28 -11.63
C ALA A 17 0.06 12.36 -10.52
N GLY A 18 -0.39 12.57 -9.26
CA GLY A 18 -0.12 11.69 -8.13
C GLY A 18 -0.88 10.37 -8.23
N PHE A 19 -2.15 10.41 -8.65
CA PHE A 19 -2.99 9.22 -8.82
C PHE A 19 -2.46 8.28 -9.92
N ASP A 20 -1.98 8.84 -11.02
CA ASP A 20 -1.45 8.07 -12.16
C ASP A 20 -0.13 7.35 -11.85
N ARG A 21 0.53 7.69 -10.73
CA ARG A 21 1.74 6.98 -10.29
C ARG A 21 1.40 5.55 -9.90
N LYS A 22 2.21 4.59 -10.38
CA LYS A 22 2.06 3.17 -10.02
C LYS A 22 2.32 2.90 -8.54
N ILE A 23 3.22 3.67 -7.93
CA ILE A 23 3.58 3.56 -6.50
C ILE A 23 3.28 4.93 -5.86
N PRO A 24 2.50 4.98 -4.77
CA PRO A 24 2.07 6.24 -4.15
C PRO A 24 3.13 6.91 -3.26
N TYR A 25 4.36 6.38 -3.25
CA TYR A 25 5.53 6.89 -2.53
C TYR A 25 6.82 6.69 -3.35
N PRO A 26 7.93 7.35 -2.99
CA PRO A 26 9.20 7.15 -3.67
C PRO A 26 9.69 5.70 -3.56
N GLN A 27 10.14 5.11 -4.66
CA GLN A 27 10.45 3.68 -4.76
C GLN A 27 11.55 3.23 -3.77
N GLU A 28 12.48 4.12 -3.45
CA GLU A 28 13.54 3.92 -2.48
C GLU A 28 13.04 3.75 -1.03
N GLN A 29 11.78 4.10 -0.75
CA GLN A 29 11.16 4.00 0.57
C GLN A 29 10.28 2.75 0.73
N LEU A 30 10.34 1.78 -0.18
CA LEU A 30 9.48 0.59 -0.16
C LEU A 30 9.41 -0.09 1.22
N ALA A 31 10.55 -0.26 1.91
CA ALA A 31 10.60 -0.91 3.23
C ALA A 31 9.92 -0.11 4.35
N GLU A 32 9.60 1.17 4.12
CA GLU A 32 8.88 2.01 5.07
C GLU A 32 7.35 1.88 4.94
N TYR A 33 6.84 1.37 3.81
CA TYR A 33 5.41 1.29 3.51
C TYR A 33 4.90 -0.14 3.30
N GLU A 34 5.74 -1.08 2.83
CA GLU A 34 5.32 -2.44 2.48
C GLU A 34 6.00 -3.55 3.27
N TRP A 35 5.22 -4.54 3.66
CA TRP A 35 5.74 -5.84 4.03
C TRP A 35 5.91 -6.71 2.79
N TYR A 36 7.15 -7.03 2.43
CA TYR A 36 7.47 -7.89 1.28
C TYR A 36 8.19 -9.16 1.72
N ALA A 37 8.21 -10.17 0.86
CA ALA A 37 8.88 -11.44 1.10
C ALA A 37 10.41 -11.25 1.26
N GLY A 38 11.01 -11.95 2.21
CA GLY A 38 12.47 -11.97 2.39
C GLY A 38 12.99 -11.51 3.76
N PRO A 39 14.27 -11.78 4.04
CA PRO A 39 14.87 -11.62 5.37
C PRO A 39 15.00 -10.17 5.83
N GLN A 40 15.02 -9.22 4.89
CA GLN A 40 15.12 -7.78 5.17
C GLN A 40 13.75 -7.14 5.48
N SER A 41 12.66 -7.90 5.43
CA SER A 41 11.30 -7.39 5.66
C SER A 41 10.45 -8.40 6.45
N SER A 42 9.41 -8.97 5.85
CA SER A 42 8.44 -9.81 6.55
C SER A 42 9.03 -11.11 7.10
N HIS A 43 10.16 -11.57 6.54
CA HIS A 43 10.70 -12.92 6.73
C HIS A 43 9.70 -14.01 6.31
N ASN A 44 8.94 -13.74 5.23
CA ASN A 44 7.91 -14.61 4.67
C ASN A 44 6.79 -14.97 5.66
N LYS A 45 6.44 -14.03 6.55
CA LYS A 45 5.39 -14.19 7.56
C LYS A 45 4.47 -12.98 7.55
N VAL A 46 3.18 -13.23 7.79
CA VAL A 46 2.21 -12.16 8.04
C VAL A 46 2.67 -11.32 9.22
N LYS A 47 2.55 -10.01 9.11
CA LYS A 47 2.95 -9.06 10.13
C LYS A 47 1.71 -8.45 10.79
N LYS A 48 1.89 -7.97 12.01
CA LYS A 48 0.86 -7.20 12.70
C LYS A 48 0.58 -5.95 11.87
N ILE A 49 -0.70 -5.65 11.66
CA ILE A 49 -1.17 -4.52 10.88
C ILE A 49 -0.72 -3.18 11.49
N GLY A 50 -0.55 -2.17 10.64
CA GLY A 50 -0.36 -0.77 11.08
C GLY A 50 1.02 -0.44 11.62
N LEU A 51 2.03 -1.27 11.35
CA LEU A 51 3.40 -1.05 11.86
C LEU A 51 4.29 -0.23 10.92
N LEU A 52 4.05 -0.30 9.60
CA LEU A 52 4.73 0.52 8.60
C LEU A 52 3.94 1.82 8.35
N LYS A 53 4.52 2.77 7.61
CA LYS A 53 3.86 4.06 7.33
C LYS A 53 2.56 3.86 6.54
N PRO A 54 1.50 4.61 6.86
CA PRO A 54 0.28 4.60 6.06
C PRO A 54 0.48 5.37 4.75
N ASN A 55 -0.43 5.17 3.81
CA ASN A 55 -0.58 6.09 2.67
C ASN A 55 -1.19 7.45 3.13
N VAL A 56 -1.35 8.38 2.19
CA VAL A 56 -1.86 9.74 2.47
C VAL A 56 -3.31 9.79 3.01
N LEU A 57 -4.06 8.69 2.91
CA LEU A 57 -5.39 8.55 3.50
C LEU A 57 -5.36 7.99 4.93
N GLY A 58 -4.19 7.62 5.44
CA GLY A 58 -4.05 6.96 6.74
C GLY A 58 -4.27 5.45 6.70
N LEU A 59 -4.35 4.84 5.51
CA LEU A 59 -4.52 3.41 5.35
C LEU A 59 -3.18 2.69 5.37
N HIS A 60 -3.09 1.63 6.17
CA HIS A 60 -1.91 0.80 6.29
C HIS A 60 -2.06 -0.50 5.51
N ASP A 61 -0.93 -1.12 5.16
CA ASP A 61 -0.85 -2.46 4.58
C ASP A 61 -1.62 -2.63 3.25
N MET A 62 -2.03 -1.52 2.61
CA MET A 62 -2.65 -1.50 1.28
C MET A 62 -1.70 -2.07 0.20
N LEU A 63 -0.38 -2.08 0.45
CA LEU A 63 0.63 -2.67 -0.41
C LEU A 63 1.51 -3.60 0.45
N GLY A 64 1.63 -4.86 0.03
CA GLY A 64 2.35 -5.90 0.77
C GLY A 64 1.51 -6.58 1.87
N ASN A 65 2.19 -7.24 2.80
CA ASN A 65 1.65 -8.09 3.88
C ASN A 65 0.84 -9.29 3.39
N VAL A 66 -0.37 -9.05 2.91
CA VAL A 66 -1.28 -10.03 2.30
C VAL A 66 -1.99 -9.41 1.11
N ALA A 67 -2.36 -10.22 0.12
CA ALA A 67 -3.24 -9.75 -0.95
C ALA A 67 -4.69 -9.64 -0.43
N GLU A 68 -5.39 -8.59 -0.85
CA GLU A 68 -6.76 -8.32 -0.42
C GLU A 68 -7.76 -8.74 -1.51
N MET A 69 -8.76 -9.53 -1.12
CA MET A 69 -9.87 -9.87 -2.02
C MET A 69 -10.77 -8.66 -2.17
N THR A 70 -11.16 -8.34 -3.41
CA THR A 70 -12.11 -7.27 -3.68
C THR A 70 -13.38 -7.81 -4.32
N ALA A 71 -14.50 -7.13 -4.09
CA ALA A 71 -15.71 -7.30 -4.88
C ALA A 71 -15.74 -6.24 -5.99
N SER A 72 -16.32 -6.61 -7.12
CA SER A 72 -16.73 -5.67 -8.17
C SER A 72 -18.24 -5.76 -8.28
N LEU A 73 -18.89 -4.61 -8.42
CA LEU A 73 -20.33 -4.50 -8.64
C LEU A 73 -20.67 -4.79 -10.11
#